data_AF-A0A5K7YGT9-F1
#
_entry.id   AF-A0A5K7YGT9-F1
#
_cell.length_a   1.000
_cell.length_b   1.000
_cell.length_c   1.000
_cell.angle_alpha   90.00
_cell.angle_beta   90.00
_cell.angle_gamma   90.00
#
_symmetry.space_group_name_H-M   'P 1'
#
loop_
_entity.id
_entity.type
_entity.pdbx_description
1 polymer ?
#
loop_
_entity_poly.entity_id
_entity_poly.type
_entity_poly.pdbx_seq_one_letter_code
_entity_poly.pdbx_strand_id
1 'polypeptide(L)'
;MSIFKKLYTADSELKSIGIRVEESYRKAERTKSVSKGKIILVLETFLDLYNSISSSGHDRYFIGNLIGTGRIEGTSDEVFGTVENAVQRTKSFIEHSEYIYASQCSFYSRNLKVILEQGSFRKNPQEIIGDRRQKLQEISLGSIN
;
A
#
# COMPACT_ATOMS: atom_id res chain seq x y z
N MET A 1 -15.50 -27.37 19.78
CA MET A 1 -16.01 -26.00 19.51
C MET A 1 -15.00 -25.28 18.63
N SER A 2 -15.33 -25.07 17.35
CA SER A 2 -14.52 -24.21 16.48
C SER A 2 -14.88 -22.76 16.82
N ILE A 3 -13.97 -22.02 17.44
CA ILE A 3 -14.12 -20.58 17.64
C ILE A 3 -13.92 -19.96 16.25
N PHE A 4 -15.01 -19.61 15.57
CA PHE A 4 -14.93 -18.79 14.38
C PHE A 4 -14.28 -17.46 14.77
N LYS A 5 -13.01 -17.25 14.38
CA LYS A 5 -12.35 -15.96 14.55
C LYS A 5 -13.13 -14.93 13.73
N LYS A 6 -13.66 -13.90 14.40
CA LYS A 6 -14.33 -12.77 13.75
C LYS A 6 -13.35 -12.12 12.77
N LEU A 7 -13.75 -12.03 11.50
CA LEU A 7 -13.03 -11.29 10.48
C LEU A 7 -13.63 -9.89 10.35
N TYR A 8 -12.77 -8.93 10.03
CA TYR A 8 -13.14 -7.53 9.84
C TYR A 8 -12.91 -7.14 8.39
N THR A 9 -13.71 -6.19 7.91
CA THR A 9 -13.51 -5.52 6.61
C THR A 9 -13.42 -4.02 6.85
N ALA A 10 -12.80 -3.29 5.93
CA ALA A 10 -12.77 -1.84 6.03
C ALA A 10 -14.19 -1.27 5.81
N ASP A 11 -14.54 -0.23 6.57
CA ASP A 11 -15.79 0.49 6.36
C ASP A 11 -15.76 1.36 5.09
N SER A 12 -16.90 1.96 4.77
CA SER A 12 -17.05 2.80 3.57
C SER A 12 -16.12 4.01 3.59
N GLU A 13 -15.81 4.55 4.77
CA GLU A 13 -14.96 5.72 4.92
C GLU A 13 -13.50 5.38 4.62
N LEU A 14 -12.94 4.32 5.21
CA LEU A 14 -11.58 3.87 4.91
C LEU A 14 -11.43 3.44 3.46
N LYS A 15 -12.43 2.76 2.89
CA LYS A 15 -12.44 2.43 1.46
C LYS A 15 -12.38 3.69 0.61
N SER A 16 -13.17 4.71 0.96
CA SER A 16 -13.14 6.01 0.27
C SER A 16 -11.77 6.69 0.38
N ILE A 17 -11.14 6.65 1.55
CA ILE A 17 -9.78 7.16 1.76
C ILE A 17 -8.79 6.44 0.85
N GLY A 18 -8.78 5.10 0.84
CA GLY A 18 -7.88 4.30 0.00
C GLY A 18 -8.02 4.62 -1.48
N ILE A 19 -9.27 4.74 -1.97
CA ILE A 19 -9.56 5.15 -3.35
C ILE A 19 -8.99 6.53 -3.63
N ARG A 20 -9.33 7.53 -2.80
CA ARG A 20 -8.96 8.93 -3.01
C ARG A 20 -7.45 9.18 -2.88
N VAL A 21 -6.74 8.41 -2.06
CA VAL A 21 -5.27 8.42 -2.00
C VAL A 21 -4.68 8.02 -3.35
N GLU A 22 -5.10 6.89 -3.94
CA GLU A 22 -4.65 6.48 -5.28
C GLU A 22 -5.00 7.53 -6.34
N GLU A 23 -6.23 8.06 -6.29
CA GLU A 23 -6.68 9.07 -7.24
C GLU A 23 -5.86 10.36 -7.17
N SER A 24 -5.44 10.77 -5.97
CA SER A 24 -4.63 11.97 -5.77
C SER A 24 -3.28 11.88 -6.47
N TYR A 25 -2.65 10.70 -6.43
CA TYR A 25 -1.43 10.44 -7.19
C TYR A 25 -1.71 10.27 -8.69
N ARG A 26 -2.79 9.58 -9.06
CA ARG A 26 -3.14 9.27 -10.47
C ARG A 26 -3.55 10.51 -11.27
N LYS A 27 -4.27 11.46 -10.64
CA LYS A 27 -4.75 12.70 -11.27
C LYS A 27 -3.70 13.81 -11.33
N ALA A 28 -2.66 13.71 -10.50
CA ALA A 28 -1.55 14.65 -10.55
C ALA A 28 -0.76 14.51 -11.86
N GLU A 29 -0.09 15.59 -12.26
CA GLU A 29 0.85 15.55 -13.38
C GLU A 29 1.89 14.45 -13.16
N ARG A 30 2.14 13.63 -14.18
CA ARG A 30 2.93 12.39 -14.08
C ARG A 30 4.34 12.60 -13.51
N THR A 31 4.93 13.75 -13.81
CA THR A 31 6.28 14.21 -13.44
C THR A 31 6.28 15.12 -12.22
N LYS A 32 5.12 15.36 -11.59
CA LYS A 32 5.04 16.11 -10.34
C LYS A 32 5.82 15.36 -9.26
N SER A 33 6.82 16.04 -8.68
CA SER A 33 7.54 15.53 -7.52
C SER A 33 6.59 15.43 -6.33
N VAL A 34 6.70 14.34 -5.57
CA VAL A 34 5.85 13.96 -4.45
C VAL A 34 6.67 13.93 -3.16
N SER A 35 6.01 14.20 -2.03
CA SER A 35 6.63 14.00 -0.71
C SER A 35 6.94 12.53 -0.46
N LYS A 36 8.24 12.21 -0.31
CA LYS A 36 8.70 10.86 0.06
C LYS A 36 8.03 10.35 1.33
N GLY A 37 7.90 11.20 2.36
CA GLY A 37 7.27 10.82 3.62
C GLY A 37 5.81 10.40 3.46
N LYS A 38 5.07 11.03 2.56
CA LYS A 38 3.65 10.70 2.30
C LYS A 38 3.49 9.35 1.60
N ILE A 39 4.33 9.06 0.62
CA ILE A 39 4.25 7.75 -0.06
C ILE A 39 4.80 6.62 0.82
N ILE A 40 5.80 6.87 1.66
CA ILE A 40 6.27 5.91 2.68
C ILE A 40 5.15 5.60 3.67
N LEU A 41 4.43 6.60 4.16
CA LEU A 41 3.27 6.42 5.03
C LEU A 41 2.22 5.49 4.40
N VAL A 42 1.93 5.68 3.10
CA VAL A 42 0.99 4.84 2.35
C VAL A 42 1.49 3.39 2.29
N LEU A 43 2.78 3.17 2.00
CA LEU A 43 3.40 1.84 1.97
C LEU A 43 3.38 1.15 3.32
N GLU A 44 3.69 1.86 4.40
CA GLU A 44 3.67 1.32 5.77
C GLU A 44 2.25 0.97 6.21
N THR A 45 1.27 1.83 5.89
CA THR A 45 -0.14 1.54 6.15
C THR A 45 -0.59 0.29 5.42
N PHE A 46 -0.24 0.17 4.14
CA PHE A 46 -0.50 -1.04 3.36
C PHE A 46 0.13 -2.28 4.00
N LEU A 47 1.39 -2.20 4.42
CA LEU A 47 2.11 -3.33 5.00
C LEU A 47 1.48 -3.81 6.31
N ASP A 48 1.05 -2.90 7.18
CA ASP A 48 0.41 -3.27 8.45
C ASP A 48 -0.98 -3.89 8.23
N LEU A 49 -1.73 -3.40 7.24
CA LEU A 49 -2.98 -4.03 6.80
C LEU A 49 -2.71 -5.43 6.23
N TYR A 50 -1.67 -5.56 5.39
CA TYR A 50 -1.25 -6.82 4.80
C TYR A 50 -0.88 -7.86 5.86
N ASN A 51 -0.11 -7.47 6.87
CA ASN A 51 0.28 -8.34 7.99
C ASN A 51 -0.92 -8.79 8.84
N SER A 52 -2.07 -8.13 8.70
CA SER A 52 -3.30 -8.48 9.40
C SER A 52 -4.32 -9.24 8.55
N ILE A 53 -4.05 -9.55 7.27
CA ILE A 53 -5.04 -10.27 6.44
C ILE A 53 -5.26 -11.72 6.93
N SER A 54 -6.46 -12.24 6.72
CA SER A 54 -6.80 -13.63 7.04
C SER A 54 -6.25 -14.62 6.01
N SER A 55 -6.10 -14.20 4.75
CA SER A 55 -5.62 -15.04 3.64
C SER A 55 -4.81 -14.24 2.61
N SER A 56 -3.68 -14.80 2.15
CA SER A 56 -2.70 -14.19 1.25
C SER A 56 -2.99 -14.47 -0.23
N GLY A 57 -4.21 -14.17 -0.68
CA GLY A 57 -4.65 -14.48 -2.05
C GLY A 57 -4.14 -13.52 -3.14
N HIS A 58 -3.51 -12.40 -2.76
CA HIS A 58 -3.22 -11.28 -3.65
C HIS A 58 -1.73 -10.88 -3.70
N ASP A 59 -0.83 -11.70 -3.16
CA ASP A 59 0.57 -11.35 -2.97
C ASP A 59 1.25 -10.99 -4.30
N ARG A 60 1.05 -11.80 -5.35
CA ARG A 60 1.59 -11.52 -6.70
C ARG A 60 1.08 -10.19 -7.27
N TYR A 61 -0.20 -9.87 -7.03
CA TYR A 61 -0.77 -8.60 -7.45
C TYR A 61 -0.10 -7.44 -6.70
N PHE A 62 0.04 -7.55 -5.38
CA PHE A 62 0.67 -6.51 -4.57
C PHE A 62 2.13 -6.29 -4.93
N ILE A 63 2.89 -7.38 -5.14
CA ILE A 63 4.30 -7.32 -5.56
C ILE A 63 4.42 -6.66 -6.93
N GLY A 64 3.51 -6.96 -7.87
CA GLY A 64 3.52 -6.37 -9.22
C GLY A 64 3.36 -4.85 -9.26
N ASN A 65 2.84 -4.24 -8.18
CA ASN A 65 2.74 -2.79 -8.04
C ASN A 65 3.96 -2.15 -7.34
N LEU A 66 4.91 -2.93 -6.84
CA LEU A 66 6.07 -2.49 -6.06
C LEU A 66 7.38 -2.60 -6.87
N ILE A 67 8.48 -2.10 -6.31
CA ILE A 67 9.80 -2.27 -6.93
C ILE A 67 10.20 -3.75 -6.93
N GLY A 68 10.30 -4.29 -8.14
CA GLY A 68 10.81 -5.62 -8.41
C GLY A 68 12.30 -5.74 -8.11
N THR A 69 12.79 -6.98 -8.14
CA THR A 69 14.20 -7.33 -7.90
C THR A 69 15.09 -7.18 -9.14
N GLY A 70 14.51 -6.87 -10.31
CA GLY A 70 15.22 -6.88 -11.60
C GLY A 70 15.23 -8.25 -12.25
N ARG A 71 16.13 -8.49 -13.23
CA ARG A 71 16.36 -9.83 -13.79
C ARG A 71 17.25 -10.62 -12.83
N ILE A 72 16.64 -11.42 -11.97
CA ILE A 72 17.31 -12.44 -11.18
C ILE A 72 16.94 -13.80 -11.78
N GLU A 73 17.94 -14.66 -12.02
CA GLU A 73 17.70 -16.05 -12.40
C GLU A 73 17.27 -16.84 -11.16
N GLY A 74 16.20 -17.64 -11.28
CA GLY A 74 15.64 -18.40 -10.17
C GLY A 74 14.17 -18.76 -10.38
N THR A 75 13.55 -19.37 -9.38
CA THR A 75 12.10 -19.65 -9.38
C THR A 75 11.30 -18.37 -9.17
N SER A 76 10.04 -18.34 -9.65
CA SER A 76 9.16 -17.17 -9.45
C SER A 76 9.12 -16.71 -7.99
N ASP A 77 9.08 -17.63 -7.03
CA ASP A 77 8.99 -17.28 -5.61
C ASP A 77 10.30 -16.68 -5.07
N GLU A 78 11.45 -17.15 -5.55
CA GLU A 78 12.77 -16.55 -5.24
C GLU A 78 12.93 -15.17 -5.90
N VAL A 79 12.41 -15.01 -7.11
CA VAL A 79 12.51 -13.77 -7.89
C VAL A 79 11.57 -12.69 -7.36
N PHE A 80 10.31 -13.02 -7.07
CA PHE A 80 9.32 -12.05 -6.58
C PHE A 80 9.52 -11.74 -5.09
N GLY A 81 9.94 -12.73 -4.30
CA GLY A 81 10.09 -12.63 -2.85
C GLY A 81 8.74 -12.40 -2.14
N THR A 82 8.80 -11.97 -0.88
CA THR A 82 7.61 -11.65 -0.08
C THR A 82 7.14 -10.21 -0.33
N VAL A 83 5.86 -9.93 -0.03
CA VAL A 83 5.31 -8.56 -0.02
C VAL A 83 6.12 -7.65 0.92
N GLU A 84 6.51 -8.15 2.09
CA GLU A 84 7.38 -7.43 3.03
C GLU A 84 8.69 -6.99 2.37
N ASN A 85 9.39 -7.92 1.71
CA ASN A 85 10.65 -7.63 1.02
C ASN A 85 10.43 -6.62 -0.12
N ALA A 86 9.34 -6.75 -0.88
CA ALA A 86 9.00 -5.80 -1.94
C ALA A 86 8.70 -4.40 -1.41
N VAL A 87 8.02 -4.28 -0.26
CA VAL A 87 7.79 -2.99 0.41
C VAL A 87 9.11 -2.39 0.88
N GLN A 88 10.00 -3.18 1.50
CA GLN A 88 11.30 -2.67 1.96
C GLN A 88 12.17 -2.16 0.81
N ARG A 89 12.24 -2.89 -0.32
CA ARG A 89 12.94 -2.41 -1.53
C ARG A 89 12.33 -1.12 -2.05
N THR A 90 11.01 -1.03 -2.08
CA THR A 90 10.31 0.17 -2.56
C THR A 90 10.57 1.38 -1.66
N LYS A 91 10.54 1.19 -0.33
CA LYS A 91 10.90 2.23 0.64
C LYS A 91 12.35 2.70 0.46
N SER A 92 13.30 1.76 0.39
CA SER A 92 14.71 2.09 0.17
C SER A 92 14.93 2.86 -1.14
N PHE A 93 14.27 2.45 -2.23
CA PHE A 93 14.30 3.19 -3.49
C PHE A 93 13.79 4.63 -3.32
N ILE A 94 12.67 4.84 -2.65
CA ILE A 94 12.09 6.17 -2.41
C ILE A 94 13.04 7.04 -1.58
N GLU A 95 13.63 6.49 -0.51
CA GLU A 95 14.53 7.21 0.38
C GLU A 95 15.78 7.72 -0.36
N HIS A 96 16.37 6.89 -1.21
CA HIS A 96 17.61 7.20 -1.93
C HIS A 96 17.43 7.92 -3.26
N SER A 97 16.22 7.94 -3.84
CA SER A 97 15.95 8.68 -5.09
C SER A 97 16.01 10.18 -4.87
N GLU A 98 16.57 10.98 -5.77
CA GLU A 98 16.56 12.45 -5.63
C GLU A 98 15.12 13.01 -5.63
N TYR A 99 14.31 12.51 -6.56
CA TYR A 99 12.89 12.81 -6.69
C TYR A 99 12.08 11.54 -6.82
N ILE A 100 10.81 11.59 -6.38
CA ILE A 100 9.82 10.54 -6.64
C ILE A 100 8.62 11.18 -7.32
N TYR A 101 8.14 10.57 -8.40
CA TYR A 101 7.09 11.18 -9.22
C TYR A 101 5.71 10.57 -8.96
N ALA A 102 4.68 11.40 -9.12
CA ALA A 102 3.28 11.00 -8.92
C ALA A 102 2.89 9.74 -9.74
N SER A 103 3.43 9.59 -10.95
CA SER A 103 3.21 8.39 -11.76
C SER A 103 3.66 7.11 -11.07
N GLN A 104 4.82 7.09 -10.42
CA GLN A 104 5.31 5.95 -9.63
C GLN A 104 4.44 5.73 -8.39
N CYS A 105 4.13 6.81 -7.66
CA CYS A 105 3.31 6.76 -6.45
C CYS A 105 1.88 6.24 -6.71
N SER A 106 1.34 6.46 -7.91
CA SER A 106 0.04 5.90 -8.31
C SER A 106 0.02 4.37 -8.36
N PHE A 107 1.14 3.74 -8.73
CA PHE A 107 1.28 2.28 -8.67
C PHE A 107 1.38 1.80 -7.22
N TYR A 108 2.26 2.41 -6.43
CA TYR A 108 2.48 2.01 -5.03
C TYR A 108 1.22 2.14 -4.17
N SER A 109 0.49 3.26 -4.31
CA SER A 109 -0.74 3.53 -3.55
C SER A 109 -1.92 2.64 -3.92
N ARG A 110 -1.89 2.00 -5.11
CA ARG A 110 -2.93 1.04 -5.53
C ARG A 110 -3.06 -0.14 -4.57
N ASN A 111 -1.97 -0.56 -3.95
CA ASN A 111 -1.99 -1.63 -2.97
C ASN A 111 -2.85 -1.28 -1.74
N LEU A 112 -2.75 -0.04 -1.26
CA LEU A 112 -3.59 0.45 -0.15
C LEU A 112 -5.08 0.47 -0.53
N LYS A 113 -5.40 0.94 -1.74
CA LYS A 113 -6.78 0.90 -2.26
C LYS A 113 -7.32 -0.53 -2.24
N VAL A 114 -6.61 -1.45 -2.92
CA VAL A 114 -7.11 -2.81 -3.14
C VAL A 114 -7.25 -3.58 -1.83
N ILE A 115 -6.29 -3.45 -0.92
CA ILE A 115 -6.37 -4.15 0.36
C ILE A 115 -7.54 -3.65 1.21
N LEU A 116 -7.87 -2.36 1.17
CA LEU A 116 -9.02 -1.81 1.89
C LEU A 116 -10.36 -2.21 1.24
N GLU A 117 -10.42 -2.30 -0.09
CA GLU A 117 -11.63 -2.71 -0.80
C GLU A 117 -11.95 -4.20 -0.61
N GLN A 118 -10.93 -5.06 -0.68
CA GLN A 118 -11.08 -6.51 -0.84
C GLN A 118 -10.57 -7.33 0.35
N GLY A 119 -9.79 -6.72 1.26
CA GLY A 119 -9.17 -7.40 2.38
C GLY A 119 -10.16 -7.85 3.44
N SER A 120 -9.93 -9.06 3.97
CA SER A 120 -10.51 -9.55 5.21
C SER A 120 -9.41 -9.66 6.27
N PHE A 121 -9.63 -9.08 7.43
CA PHE A 121 -8.60 -8.83 8.43
C PHE A 121 -8.89 -9.53 9.75
N ARG A 122 -7.82 -9.95 10.43
CA ARG A 122 -7.85 -10.55 11.78
C ARG A 122 -8.06 -9.51 12.88
N LYS A 123 -7.84 -8.22 12.58
CA LYS A 123 -8.04 -7.06 13.46
C LYS A 123 -8.86 -6.00 12.72
N ASN A 124 -9.48 -5.09 13.46
CA ASN A 124 -10.26 -4.00 12.88
C ASN A 124 -9.34 -3.05 12.07
N PRO A 125 -9.59 -2.81 10.77
CA PRO A 125 -8.79 -1.89 9.95
C PRO A 125 -8.63 -0.49 10.53
N GLN A 126 -9.63 0.01 11.26
CA GLN A 126 -9.54 1.31 11.93
C GLN A 126 -8.44 1.32 13.00
N GLU A 127 -8.30 0.23 13.75
CA GLU A 127 -7.25 0.09 14.78
C GLU A 127 -5.86 -0.11 14.16
N ILE A 128 -5.78 -0.82 13.02
CA ILE A 128 -4.51 -1.04 12.30
C ILE A 128 -3.97 0.29 11.74
N ILE A 129 -4.85 1.11 11.16
CA ILE A 129 -4.45 2.39 10.56
C ILE A 129 -4.16 3.41 11.66
N GLY A 130 -4.98 3.45 12.72
CA GLY A 130 -4.79 4.30 13.90
C GLY A 130 -4.53 5.76 13.53
N ASP A 131 -3.48 6.33 14.12
CA ASP A 131 -3.12 7.74 13.99
C ASP A 131 -2.72 8.15 12.55
N ARG A 132 -2.45 7.18 11.67
CA ARG A 132 -2.14 7.46 10.26
C ARG A 132 -3.37 7.89 9.46
N ARG A 133 -4.58 7.67 9.97
CA ARG A 133 -5.84 7.98 9.27
C ARG A 133 -5.92 9.45 8.86
N GLN A 134 -5.57 10.38 9.76
CA GLN A 134 -5.61 11.81 9.46
C GLN A 134 -4.64 12.18 8.33
N LYS A 135 -3.41 11.63 8.38
CA LYS A 135 -2.40 11.88 7.34
C LYS A 135 -2.81 11.27 5.99
N LEU A 136 -3.47 10.11 5.98
CA LEU A 136 -4.05 9.54 4.76
C LEU A 136 -5.21 10.39 4.24
N GLN A 137 -6.03 10.97 5.13
CA GLN A 137 -7.09 11.90 4.76
C GLN A 137 -6.51 13.14 4.07
N GLU A 138 -5.43 13.72 4.59
CA GLU A 138 -4.75 14.85 3.95
C GLU A 138 -4.28 14.51 2.53
N ILE A 139 -3.65 13.34 2.36
CA ILE A 139 -3.23 12.85 1.04
C ILE A 139 -4.45 12.67 0.13
N SER A 140 -5.56 12.12 0.65
CA SER A 140 -6.80 11.91 -0.10
C SER A 140 -7.46 13.19 -0.62
N LEU A 141 -7.11 14.34 -0.04
CA LEU A 141 -7.55 15.66 -0.45
C LEU A 141 -6.58 16.33 -1.46
N GLY A 142 -5.60 15.57 -1.99
CA GLY A 142 -4.64 16.05 -2.98
C GLY A 142 -3.34 16.61 -2.40
N SER A 143 -3.16 16.55 -1.07
CA SER A 143 -1.92 16.97 -0.42
C SER A 143 -0.83 15.92 -0.62
N ILE A 144 -0.23 15.86 -1.81
CA ILE A 144 0.79 14.86 -2.17
C ILE A 144 2.24 15.38 -2.10
N ASN A 145 2.45 16.68 -1.89
CA ASN A 145 3.76 17.33 -1.78
C ASN A 145 4.08 17.76 -0.35
#